data_AF-A0A964VU90-F1
#
_entry.id   AF-A0A964VU90-F1
#
_cell.length_a   1.000
_cell.length_b   1.000
_cell.length_c   1.000
_cell.angle_alpha   90.00
_cell.angle_beta   90.00
_cell.angle_gamma   90.00
#
_symmetry.space_group_name_H-M   'P 1'
#
loop_
_entity.id
_entity.type
_entity.pdbx_description
1 polymer ?
#
loop_
_entity_poly.entity_id
_entity_poly.type
_entity_poly.pdbx_seq_one_letter_code
_entity_poly.pdbx_strand_id
1 'polypeptide(L)'
;MKMGKEWLLKGMFFAALAGISFSIHIYGAAYTALTSYTALTSDQLLYVPFLQRALDPTLYSSFDIDIWPTQAGMSFYGDLLGYIIQYSGTHLFAVLFTLTFIARTFFFFALYTIVRYFSKNELISLVSCAVLVGGLLVYGTTSSTFGAELVPSVIAFPLGLYALSLLMKGKRVLSSALLAVTLLFHPLSALVFIALLFIDTFIAIYREGRLRAETLTALLIPIAAATLLLILKPLPPASFFFIDSVWQSIIRERNAYAYFFSWWGYATTSLFQLALDVCALLWLRLRLTVAQTRERYWFDLL
;
A
#
# COMPACT_ATOMS: atom_id res chain seq x y z
N MET A 1 -10.27 -17.30 44.97
CA MET A 1 -9.38 -17.90 43.94
C MET A 1 -9.81 -17.71 42.47
N LYS A 2 -10.84 -16.91 42.15
CA LYS A 2 -11.24 -16.63 40.74
C LYS A 2 -10.42 -15.52 40.04
N MET A 3 -9.80 -14.61 40.79
CA MET A 3 -8.99 -13.52 40.23
C MET A 3 -7.77 -13.97 39.43
N GLY A 4 -7.14 -15.12 39.75
CA GLY A 4 -5.91 -15.55 39.08
C GLY A 4 -6.07 -15.92 37.61
N LYS A 5 -7.22 -16.49 37.21
CA LYS A 5 -7.45 -16.93 35.82
C LYS A 5 -7.64 -15.76 34.85
N GLU A 6 -8.30 -14.68 35.30
CA GLU A 6 -8.55 -13.52 34.43
C GLU A 6 -7.26 -12.74 34.11
N TRP A 7 -6.37 -12.60 35.10
CA TRP A 7 -5.06 -11.97 34.91
C TRP A 7 -4.15 -12.78 33.98
N LEU A 8 -4.14 -14.11 34.12
CA LEU A 8 -3.40 -15.01 33.22
C LEU A 8 -3.90 -14.89 31.78
N LEU A 9 -5.23 -14.91 31.57
CA LEU A 9 -5.81 -14.77 30.23
C LEU A 9 -5.52 -13.40 29.61
N LYS A 10 -5.60 -12.31 30.39
CA LYS A 10 -5.20 -10.96 29.93
C LYS A 10 -3.72 -10.91 29.57
N GLY A 11 -2.84 -11.48 30.40
CA GLY A 11 -1.41 -11.53 30.15
C GLY A 11 -1.06 -12.31 28.87
N MET A 12 -1.65 -13.48 28.67
CA MET A 12 -1.48 -14.28 27.45
C MET A 12 -1.98 -13.55 26.20
N PHE A 13 -3.10 -12.83 26.32
CA PHE A 13 -3.64 -12.01 25.23
C PHE A 13 -2.68 -10.87 24.84
N PHE A 14 -2.13 -10.13 25.80
CA PHE A 14 -1.15 -9.07 25.51
C PHE A 14 0.15 -9.62 24.93
N ALA A 15 0.63 -10.76 25.43
CA ALA A 15 1.81 -11.43 24.88
C ALA A 15 1.59 -11.86 23.42
N ALA A 16 0.42 -12.42 23.10
CA ALA A 16 0.06 -12.79 21.74
C ALA A 16 0.00 -11.56 20.81
N LEU A 17 -0.64 -10.47 21.25
CA LEU A 17 -0.68 -9.21 20.49
C LEU A 17 0.72 -8.62 20.26
N ALA A 18 1.58 -8.66 21.27
CA ALA A 18 2.97 -8.23 21.16
C ALA A 18 3.74 -9.09 20.16
N GLY A 19 3.55 -10.42 20.18
CA GLY A 19 4.16 -11.35 19.22
C GLY A 19 3.74 -11.08 17.77
N ILE A 20 2.44 -10.83 17.53
CA ILE A 20 1.93 -10.46 16.21
C ILE A 20 2.52 -9.13 15.75
N SER A 21 2.46 -8.10 16.61
CA SER A 21 3.01 -6.79 16.32
C SER A 21 4.49 -6.89 15.96
N PHE A 22 5.29 -7.57 16.79
CA PHE A 22 6.71 -7.78 16.57
C PHE A 22 6.99 -8.49 15.23
N SER A 23 6.21 -9.52 14.90
CA SER A 23 6.34 -10.24 13.62
C SER A 23 6.10 -9.34 12.41
N ILE A 24 5.11 -8.44 12.48
CA ILE A 24 4.81 -7.49 11.41
C ILE A 24 5.94 -6.47 11.21
N HIS A 25 6.52 -5.98 12.31
CA HIS A 25 7.69 -5.09 12.23
C HIS A 25 8.90 -5.82 11.65
N ILE A 26 9.09 -7.11 11.99
CA ILE A 26 10.13 -7.94 11.38
C ILE A 26 9.92 -8.04 9.86
N TYR A 27 8.69 -8.27 9.37
CA TYR A 27 8.45 -8.31 7.93
C TYR A 27 8.75 -6.96 7.25
N GLY A 28 8.38 -5.83 7.86
CA GLY A 28 8.74 -4.50 7.36
C GLY A 28 10.25 -4.27 7.30
N ALA A 29 10.97 -4.70 8.34
CA ALA A 29 12.43 -4.61 8.41
C ALA A 29 13.10 -5.53 7.38
N ALA A 30 12.68 -6.80 7.31
CA ALA A 30 13.20 -7.80 6.39
C ALA A 30 12.97 -7.39 4.94
N TYR A 31 11.77 -6.91 4.58
CA TYR A 31 11.50 -6.39 3.25
C TYR A 31 12.44 -5.23 2.92
N THR A 32 12.68 -4.34 3.89
CA THR A 32 13.56 -3.19 3.69
C THR A 32 15.01 -3.58 3.45
N ALA A 33 15.49 -4.59 4.17
CA ALA A 33 16.82 -5.14 3.97
C ALA A 33 16.94 -5.90 2.64
N LEU A 34 15.93 -6.73 2.29
CA LEU A 34 16.00 -7.64 1.14
C LEU A 34 15.77 -6.94 -0.20
N THR A 35 14.85 -5.99 -0.27
CA THR A 35 14.50 -5.30 -1.53
C THR A 35 15.35 -4.07 -1.81
N SER A 36 16.32 -3.78 -0.94
CA SER A 36 17.22 -2.62 -0.97
C SER A 36 16.48 -1.28 -0.94
N TYR A 37 16.58 -0.55 0.17
CA TYR A 37 16.14 0.84 0.21
C TYR A 37 17.08 1.72 -0.62
N THR A 38 16.49 2.56 -1.49
CA THR A 38 17.20 3.62 -2.20
C THR A 38 16.55 4.97 -1.94
N ALA A 39 17.33 6.04 -2.08
CA ALA A 39 16.87 7.40 -1.88
C ALA A 39 17.38 8.31 -2.99
N LEU A 40 16.53 9.22 -3.44
CA LEU A 40 16.80 10.19 -4.51
C LEU A 40 17.20 9.51 -5.84
N THR A 41 16.48 8.44 -6.20
CA THR A 41 16.66 7.70 -7.45
C THR A 41 15.34 7.60 -8.21
N SER A 42 15.38 7.30 -9.51
CA SER A 42 14.18 6.93 -10.28
C SER A 42 13.08 8.01 -10.18
N ASP A 43 11.81 7.60 -10.06
CA ASP A 43 10.64 8.47 -9.95
C ASP A 43 10.68 9.40 -8.73
N GLN A 44 11.47 9.10 -7.71
CA GLN A 44 11.61 9.99 -6.56
C GLN A 44 12.20 11.35 -6.94
N LEU A 45 13.03 11.40 -7.99
CA LEU A 45 13.62 12.63 -8.50
C LEU A 45 12.58 13.62 -9.05
N LEU A 46 11.42 13.12 -9.51
CA LEU A 46 10.31 13.97 -9.98
C LEU A 46 9.74 14.85 -8.86
N TYR A 47 9.91 14.44 -7.60
CA TYR A 47 9.37 15.14 -6.43
C TYR A 47 10.38 16.09 -5.78
N VAL A 48 11.66 16.03 -6.15
CA VAL A 48 12.73 16.81 -5.51
C VAL A 48 12.53 18.32 -5.68
N PRO A 49 12.20 18.86 -6.87
CA PRO A 49 11.98 20.31 -7.02
C PRO A 49 10.82 20.81 -6.17
N PHE A 50 9.73 20.02 -6.07
CA PHE A 50 8.57 20.35 -5.23
C PHE A 50 8.93 20.37 -3.74
N LEU A 51 9.74 19.41 -3.30
CA LEU A 51 10.25 19.38 -1.92
C LEU A 51 11.17 20.59 -1.65
N GLN A 52 12.09 20.89 -2.54
CA GLN A 52 13.00 22.03 -2.38
C GLN A 52 12.24 23.35 -2.31
N ARG A 53 11.20 23.54 -3.14
CA ARG A 53 10.32 24.71 -3.06
C ARG A 53 9.48 24.74 -1.78
N ALA A 54 9.04 23.58 -1.28
CA ALA A 54 8.34 23.52 0.01
C ALA A 54 9.26 23.93 1.18
N LEU A 55 10.57 23.64 1.08
CA LEU A 55 11.58 24.03 2.05
C LEU A 55 12.00 25.51 1.93
N ASP A 56 12.18 25.98 0.70
CA ASP A 56 12.53 27.35 0.35
C ASP A 56 11.66 27.84 -0.83
N PRO A 57 10.62 28.64 -0.57
CA PRO A 57 9.71 29.13 -1.61
C PRO A 57 10.36 30.03 -2.67
N THR A 58 11.60 30.48 -2.47
CA THR A 58 12.35 31.29 -3.44
C THR A 58 13.02 30.45 -4.53
N LEU A 59 13.15 29.14 -4.31
CA LEU A 59 13.69 28.20 -5.28
C LEU A 59 12.60 27.78 -6.28
N TYR A 60 12.98 27.79 -7.57
CA TYR A 60 12.14 27.50 -8.73
C TYR A 60 10.99 28.50 -8.88
N SER A 61 10.95 29.20 -10.01
CA SER A 61 9.79 30.03 -10.32
C SER A 61 8.55 29.14 -10.46
N SER A 62 7.35 29.73 -10.29
CA SER A 62 6.11 29.00 -10.59
C SER A 62 6.16 28.43 -12.01
N PHE A 63 6.70 29.18 -12.96
CA PHE A 63 6.89 28.75 -14.34
C PHE A 63 7.75 27.47 -14.46
N ASP A 64 8.88 27.36 -13.75
CA ASP A 64 9.78 26.20 -13.84
C ASP A 64 9.11 24.88 -13.41
N ILE A 65 8.15 24.96 -12.48
CA ILE A 65 7.39 23.81 -11.98
C ILE A 65 6.12 23.58 -12.80
N ASP A 66 5.46 24.65 -13.24
CA ASP A 66 4.21 24.59 -13.99
C ASP A 66 4.41 24.07 -15.42
N ILE A 67 5.59 24.29 -16.04
CA ILE A 67 5.95 23.70 -17.34
C ILE A 67 6.28 22.21 -17.26
N TRP A 68 6.50 21.67 -16.05
CA TRP A 68 6.74 20.25 -15.83
C TRP A 68 5.59 19.62 -15.04
N PRO A 69 4.37 19.58 -15.61
CA PRO A 69 3.21 19.02 -14.95
C PRO A 69 3.36 17.51 -14.81
N THR A 70 4.00 17.08 -13.74
CA THR A 70 4.10 15.67 -13.37
C THR A 70 3.01 15.31 -12.39
N GLN A 71 2.83 14.00 -12.22
CA GLN A 71 2.08 13.41 -11.10
C GLN A 71 2.48 13.97 -9.73
N ALA A 72 3.67 14.57 -9.57
CA ALA A 72 4.09 15.20 -8.33
C ALA A 72 3.26 16.45 -7.96
N GLY A 73 2.75 17.17 -8.97
CA GLY A 73 1.88 18.33 -8.74
C GLY A 73 0.51 17.98 -8.16
N MET A 74 0.06 16.72 -8.27
CA MET A 74 -1.25 16.24 -7.78
C MET A 74 -1.14 15.47 -6.46
N SER A 75 -0.12 15.75 -5.66
CA SER A 75 0.17 15.03 -4.42
C SER A 75 0.56 16.00 -3.31
N PHE A 76 0.14 15.68 -2.08
CA PHE A 76 0.64 16.33 -0.85
C PHE A 76 1.94 15.69 -0.31
N TYR A 77 2.57 14.79 -1.08
CA TYR A 77 3.80 14.11 -0.68
C TYR A 77 4.96 15.08 -0.40
N GLY A 78 5.22 16.02 -1.31
CA GLY A 78 6.27 17.03 -1.12
C GLY A 78 5.99 17.95 0.07
N ASP A 79 4.72 18.36 0.24
CA ASP A 79 4.28 19.20 1.35
C ASP A 79 4.47 18.50 2.70
N LEU A 80 4.10 17.21 2.80
CA LEU A 80 4.32 16.41 4.01
C LEU A 80 5.81 16.32 4.36
N LEU A 81 6.65 15.96 3.38
CA LEU A 81 8.09 15.83 3.60
C LEU A 81 8.70 17.16 4.04
N GLY A 82 8.35 18.25 3.35
CA GLY A 82 8.79 19.60 3.69
C GLY A 82 8.42 19.97 5.13
N TYR A 83 7.15 19.73 5.51
CA TYR A 83 6.65 20.00 6.85
C TYR A 83 7.40 19.19 7.93
N ILE A 84 7.61 17.89 7.71
CA ILE A 84 8.35 17.04 8.66
C ILE A 84 9.78 17.56 8.84
N ILE A 85 10.48 17.87 7.75
CA ILE A 85 11.88 18.33 7.78
C ILE A 85 11.99 19.69 8.48
N GLN A 86 11.14 20.66 8.11
CA GLN A 86 11.15 22.00 8.71
C GLN A 86 10.86 21.95 10.22
N TYR A 87 9.87 21.16 10.63
CA TYR A 87 9.44 21.14 12.02
C TYR A 87 10.36 20.30 12.92
N SER A 88 10.82 19.14 12.43
CA SER A 88 11.66 18.26 13.24
C SER A 88 13.15 18.56 13.16
N GLY A 89 13.60 19.31 12.14
CA GLY A 89 15.02 19.48 11.82
C GLY A 89 15.70 18.17 11.35
N THR A 90 14.93 17.12 11.07
CA THR A 90 15.47 15.82 10.68
C THR A 90 16.01 15.84 9.25
N HIS A 91 17.15 15.18 9.04
CA HIS A 91 17.75 15.04 7.72
C HIS A 91 16.81 14.31 6.73
N LEU A 92 16.74 14.78 5.48
CA LEU A 92 15.86 14.22 4.43
C LEU A 92 15.96 12.70 4.30
N PHE A 93 17.18 12.15 4.18
CA PHE A 93 17.38 10.69 4.09
C PHE A 93 16.78 9.92 5.27
N ALA A 94 16.87 10.46 6.49
CA ALA A 94 16.28 9.80 7.66
C ALA A 94 14.74 9.84 7.62
N VAL A 95 14.15 10.96 7.16
CA VAL A 95 12.69 11.06 6.95
C VAL A 95 12.24 10.06 5.88
N LEU A 96 12.92 10.02 4.73
CA LEU A 96 12.61 9.10 3.63
C LEU A 96 12.71 7.65 4.09
N PHE A 97 13.80 7.27 4.76
CA PHE A 97 13.99 5.92 5.28
C PHE A 97 12.88 5.54 6.28
N THR A 98 12.58 6.42 7.23
CA THR A 98 11.57 6.18 8.27
C THR A 98 10.19 6.01 7.66
N LEU A 99 9.80 6.86 6.72
CA LEU A 99 8.50 6.76 6.05
C LEU A 99 8.42 5.52 5.16
N THR A 100 9.49 5.14 4.46
CA THR A 100 9.54 3.86 3.73
C THR A 100 9.33 2.68 4.66
N PHE A 101 10.03 2.66 5.79
CA PHE A 101 9.89 1.59 6.79
C PHE A 101 8.47 1.52 7.36
N ILE A 102 7.88 2.67 7.71
CA ILE A 102 6.49 2.75 8.19
C ILE A 102 5.52 2.25 7.13
N ALA A 103 5.64 2.71 5.88
CA ALA A 103 4.77 2.29 4.78
C ALA A 103 4.84 0.77 4.53
N ARG A 104 6.05 0.19 4.53
CA ARG A 104 6.27 -1.25 4.38
C ARG A 104 5.71 -2.05 5.56
N THR A 105 5.90 -1.57 6.79
CA THR A 105 5.31 -2.21 7.97
C THR A 105 3.78 -2.18 7.90
N PHE A 106 3.21 -1.03 7.49
CA PHE A 106 1.78 -0.86 7.34
C PHE A 106 1.20 -1.73 6.22
N PHE A 107 1.95 -1.97 5.15
CA PHE A 107 1.59 -2.93 4.10
C PHE A 107 1.36 -4.33 4.68
N PHE A 108 2.34 -4.86 5.42
CA PHE A 108 2.22 -6.20 6.04
C PHE A 108 1.10 -6.24 7.08
N PHE A 109 0.89 -5.16 7.84
CA PHE A 109 -0.24 -5.07 8.76
C PHE A 109 -1.59 -5.14 8.04
N ALA A 110 -1.75 -4.41 6.94
CA ALA A 110 -2.96 -4.42 6.13
C ALA A 110 -3.21 -5.80 5.51
N LEU A 111 -2.17 -6.40 4.90
CA LEU A 111 -2.20 -7.75 4.35
C LEU A 111 -2.59 -8.79 5.40
N TYR A 112 -1.89 -8.81 6.54
CA TYR A 112 -2.20 -9.69 7.66
C TYR A 112 -3.68 -9.58 8.05
N THR A 113 -4.18 -8.35 8.17
CA THR A 113 -5.57 -8.09 8.57
C THR A 113 -6.58 -8.62 7.55
N ILE A 114 -6.33 -8.41 6.25
CA ILE A 114 -7.18 -8.91 5.17
C ILE A 114 -7.17 -10.44 5.15
N VAL A 115 -6.00 -11.07 5.15
CA VAL A 115 -5.90 -12.54 5.13
C VAL A 115 -6.57 -13.13 6.37
N ARG A 116 -6.36 -12.52 7.54
CA ARG A 116 -6.96 -12.96 8.81
C ARG A 116 -8.48 -12.89 8.77
N TYR A 117 -9.02 -11.87 8.09
CA TYR A 117 -10.46 -11.70 7.93
C TYR A 117 -11.08 -12.87 7.16
N PHE A 118 -10.46 -13.35 6.09
CA PHE A 118 -10.96 -14.46 5.28
C PHE A 118 -10.61 -15.84 5.86
N SER A 119 -9.34 -16.05 6.21
CA SER A 119 -8.84 -17.36 6.62
C SER A 119 -9.34 -17.78 8.00
N LYS A 120 -9.69 -16.80 8.84
CA LYS A 120 -9.89 -17.00 10.29
C LYS A 120 -8.76 -17.82 10.92
N ASN A 121 -7.54 -17.73 10.36
CA ASN A 121 -6.34 -18.41 10.86
C ASN A 121 -5.14 -17.45 10.89
N GLU A 122 -4.54 -17.28 12.06
CA GLU A 122 -3.40 -16.38 12.28
C GLU A 122 -2.13 -16.84 11.59
N LEU A 123 -1.83 -18.14 11.64
CA LEU A 123 -0.66 -18.73 10.99
C LEU A 123 -0.73 -18.52 9.48
N ILE A 124 -1.90 -18.72 8.85
CA ILE A 124 -2.08 -18.47 7.41
C ILE A 124 -1.76 -17.01 7.09
N SER A 125 -2.23 -16.06 7.90
CA SER A 125 -1.96 -14.63 7.69
C SER A 125 -0.49 -14.25 7.81
N LEU A 126 0.21 -14.81 8.80
CA LEU A 126 1.65 -14.61 8.97
C LEU A 126 2.45 -15.24 7.82
N VAL A 127 2.10 -16.46 7.40
CA VAL A 127 2.72 -17.12 6.25
C VAL A 127 2.50 -16.31 4.96
N SER A 128 1.32 -15.75 4.74
CA SER A 128 1.08 -14.86 3.59
C SER A 128 1.98 -13.63 3.60
N CYS A 129 2.26 -13.05 4.76
CA CYS A 129 3.23 -11.96 4.88
C CYS A 129 4.66 -12.44 4.55
N ALA A 130 5.05 -13.61 5.05
CA ALA A 130 6.36 -14.19 4.76
C ALA A 130 6.58 -14.46 3.26
N VAL A 131 5.56 -14.94 2.54
CA VAL A 131 5.63 -15.17 1.09
C VAL A 131 6.01 -13.90 0.33
N LEU A 132 5.48 -12.76 0.77
CA LEU A 132 5.65 -11.47 0.09
C LEU A 132 6.87 -10.67 0.58
N VAL A 133 7.64 -11.18 1.53
CA VAL A 133 8.77 -10.45 2.14
C VAL A 133 9.92 -10.21 1.15
N GLY A 134 10.09 -11.08 0.15
CA GLY A 134 11.12 -10.92 -0.88
C GLY A 134 10.78 -9.89 -1.96
N GLY A 135 9.56 -9.38 -1.98
CA GLY A 135 9.02 -8.60 -3.09
C GLY A 135 8.70 -9.48 -4.29
N LEU A 136 7.54 -9.25 -4.92
CA LEU A 136 7.21 -9.90 -6.18
C LEU A 136 7.46 -8.92 -7.33
N LEU A 137 8.16 -9.38 -8.36
CA LEU A 137 8.27 -8.63 -9.59
C LEU A 137 6.90 -8.61 -10.29
N VAL A 138 6.43 -7.42 -10.66
CA VAL A 138 5.19 -7.29 -11.43
C VAL A 138 5.54 -7.54 -12.88
N TYR A 139 5.11 -8.69 -13.39
CA TYR A 139 5.52 -9.16 -14.71
C TYR A 139 5.13 -8.17 -15.81
N GLY A 140 6.06 -7.91 -16.72
CA GLY A 140 5.90 -6.95 -17.80
C GLY A 140 6.07 -5.47 -17.40
N THR A 141 6.51 -5.25 -16.17
CA THR A 141 7.02 -3.96 -15.69
C THR A 141 8.44 -4.16 -15.16
N THR A 142 9.16 -3.06 -15.01
CA THR A 142 10.44 -3.05 -14.28
C THR A 142 10.24 -2.88 -12.77
N SER A 143 9.01 -3.00 -12.28
CA SER A 143 8.61 -2.66 -10.93
C SER A 143 8.33 -3.91 -10.11
N SER A 144 8.66 -3.85 -8.82
CA SER A 144 8.24 -4.80 -7.80
C SER A 144 6.90 -4.40 -7.19
N THR A 145 6.29 -5.28 -6.39
CA THR A 145 5.05 -5.02 -5.62
C THR A 145 5.19 -3.78 -4.73
N PHE A 146 6.41 -3.46 -4.35
CA PHE A 146 6.78 -2.31 -3.57
C PHE A 146 8.13 -1.79 -4.07
N GLY A 147 8.19 -0.51 -4.45
CA GLY A 147 9.42 0.12 -4.92
C GLY A 147 10.53 0.15 -3.87
N ALA A 148 11.77 0.31 -4.35
CA ALA A 148 12.95 0.51 -3.52
C ALA A 148 12.98 1.91 -2.88
N GLU A 149 12.46 2.88 -3.62
CA GLU A 149 12.36 4.29 -3.30
C GLU A 149 11.02 4.66 -2.65
N LEU A 150 11.03 5.75 -1.86
CA LEU A 150 9.80 6.34 -1.35
C LEU A 150 9.17 7.22 -2.42
N VAL A 151 8.02 6.78 -2.94
CA VAL A 151 7.15 7.55 -3.82
C VAL A 151 5.73 7.58 -3.25
N PRO A 152 4.84 8.49 -3.69
CA PRO A 152 3.51 8.62 -3.07
C PRO A 152 2.67 7.33 -3.13
N SER A 153 2.80 6.54 -4.21
CA SER A 153 2.11 5.26 -4.36
C SER A 153 2.52 4.23 -3.30
N VAL A 154 3.79 4.27 -2.85
CA VAL A 154 4.32 3.41 -1.77
C VAL A 154 3.64 3.70 -0.43
N ILE A 155 3.23 4.95 -0.17
CA ILE A 155 2.45 5.31 1.04
C ILE A 155 0.97 5.00 0.83
N ALA A 156 0.44 5.40 -0.32
CA ALA A 156 -0.99 5.31 -0.62
C ALA A 156 -1.50 3.86 -0.70
N PHE A 157 -0.73 2.95 -1.30
CA PHE A 157 -1.19 1.58 -1.50
C PHE A 157 -1.44 0.82 -0.18
N PRO A 158 -0.52 0.83 0.81
CA PRO A 158 -0.78 0.30 2.16
C PRO A 158 -2.00 0.92 2.85
N LEU A 159 -2.18 2.24 2.74
CA LEU A 159 -3.33 2.94 3.33
C LEU A 159 -4.64 2.47 2.68
N GLY A 160 -4.67 2.34 1.35
CA GLY A 160 -5.80 1.79 0.60
C GLY A 160 -6.13 0.35 0.97
N LEU A 161 -5.12 -0.52 1.12
CA LEU A 161 -5.32 -1.89 1.60
C LEU A 161 -5.89 -1.92 3.01
N TYR A 162 -5.37 -1.09 3.91
CA TYR A 162 -5.92 -1.04 5.27
C TYR A 162 -7.35 -0.51 5.27
N ALA A 163 -7.67 0.47 4.43
CA ALA A 163 -9.03 0.97 4.24
C ALA A 163 -9.97 -0.16 3.77
N LEU A 164 -9.53 -0.97 2.80
CA LEU A 164 -10.27 -2.16 2.37
C LEU A 164 -10.53 -3.12 3.54
N SER A 165 -9.55 -3.33 4.43
CA SER A 165 -9.72 -4.17 5.62
C SER A 165 -10.77 -3.59 6.61
N LEU A 166 -10.88 -2.26 6.68
CA LEU A 166 -11.89 -1.57 7.48
C LEU A 166 -13.28 -1.71 6.84
N LEU A 167 -13.36 -1.59 5.51
CA LEU A 167 -14.57 -1.79 4.73
C LEU A 167 -15.11 -3.21 4.93
N MET A 168 -14.26 -4.24 4.85
CA MET A 168 -14.61 -5.64 5.12
C MET A 168 -15.19 -5.85 6.53
N LYS A 169 -14.78 -5.03 7.50
CA LYS A 169 -15.31 -5.05 8.88
C LYS A 169 -16.57 -4.20 9.05
N GLY A 170 -17.13 -3.66 7.97
CA GLY A 170 -18.31 -2.79 7.98
C GLY A 170 -18.04 -1.35 8.44
N LYS A 171 -16.78 -0.96 8.67
CA LYS A 171 -16.41 0.38 9.17
C LYS A 171 -16.29 1.40 8.02
N ARG A 172 -17.41 1.69 7.34
CA ARG A 172 -17.44 2.47 6.08
C ARG A 172 -16.88 3.88 6.24
N VAL A 173 -17.28 4.60 7.28
CA VAL A 173 -16.80 5.98 7.50
C VAL A 173 -15.30 6.02 7.74
N LEU A 174 -14.75 5.10 8.54
CA LEU A 174 -13.32 5.05 8.81
C LEU A 174 -12.52 4.62 7.56
N SER A 175 -13.03 3.65 6.80
CA SER A 175 -12.47 3.30 5.49
C SER A 175 -12.45 4.52 4.57
N SER A 176 -13.54 5.25 4.51
CA SER A 176 -13.72 6.43 3.67
C SER A 176 -12.77 7.57 4.06
N ALA A 177 -12.62 7.87 5.35
CA ALA A 177 -11.64 8.82 5.86
C ALA A 177 -10.20 8.44 5.50
N LEU A 178 -9.87 7.15 5.60
CA LEU A 178 -8.54 6.68 5.22
C LEU A 178 -8.32 6.79 3.70
N LEU A 179 -9.34 6.50 2.90
CA LEU A 179 -9.27 6.67 1.44
C LEU A 179 -9.16 8.13 1.00
N ALA A 180 -9.75 9.07 1.74
CA ALA A 180 -9.50 10.48 1.53
C ALA A 180 -8.00 10.81 1.74
N VAL A 181 -7.38 10.30 2.80
CA VAL A 181 -5.92 10.47 3.00
C VAL A 181 -5.14 9.81 1.86
N THR A 182 -5.47 8.57 1.47
CA THR A 182 -4.85 7.87 0.34
C THR A 182 -4.93 8.69 -0.95
N LEU A 183 -6.08 9.32 -1.23
CA LEU A 183 -6.33 10.17 -2.39
C LEU A 183 -5.42 11.40 -2.39
N LEU A 184 -5.20 12.03 -1.24
CA LEU A 184 -4.31 13.19 -1.11
C LEU A 184 -2.83 12.87 -1.41
N PHE A 185 -2.41 11.61 -1.21
CA PHE A 185 -1.05 11.18 -1.57
C PHE A 185 -0.95 10.73 -3.02
N HIS A 186 -1.84 9.84 -3.45
CA HIS A 186 -1.75 9.26 -4.79
C HIS A 186 -3.15 8.96 -5.35
N PRO A 187 -3.72 9.89 -6.15
CA PRO A 187 -5.10 9.78 -6.61
C PRO A 187 -5.38 8.49 -7.36
N LEU A 188 -4.49 8.11 -8.27
CA LEU A 188 -4.67 6.93 -9.12
C LEU A 188 -4.74 5.63 -8.31
N SER A 189 -3.91 5.48 -7.28
CA SER A 189 -3.98 4.30 -6.39
C SER A 189 -5.24 4.31 -5.54
N ALA A 190 -5.69 5.48 -5.09
CA ALA A 190 -6.89 5.60 -4.28
C ALA A 190 -8.16 5.23 -5.07
N LEU A 191 -8.22 5.57 -6.36
CA LEU A 191 -9.40 5.33 -7.21
C LEU A 191 -9.90 3.89 -7.18
N VAL A 192 -8.99 2.90 -7.22
CA VAL A 192 -9.37 1.48 -7.18
C VAL A 192 -10.10 1.14 -5.88
N PHE A 193 -9.60 1.61 -4.74
CA PHE A 193 -10.22 1.35 -3.44
C PHE A 193 -11.49 2.19 -3.20
N ILE A 194 -11.54 3.41 -3.74
CA ILE A 194 -12.75 4.26 -3.71
C ILE A 194 -13.86 3.60 -4.54
N ALA A 195 -13.55 3.03 -5.70
CA ALA A 195 -14.52 2.28 -6.49
C ALA A 195 -15.09 1.10 -5.68
N LEU A 196 -14.25 0.34 -4.97
CA LEU A 196 -14.72 -0.74 -4.09
C LEU A 196 -15.60 -0.23 -2.94
N LEU A 197 -15.25 0.91 -2.31
CA LEU A 197 -16.09 1.56 -1.30
C LEU A 197 -17.46 1.93 -1.87
N PHE A 198 -17.50 2.53 -3.06
CA PHE A 198 -18.76 2.94 -3.70
C PHE A 198 -19.62 1.74 -4.09
N ILE A 199 -19.01 0.67 -4.61
CA ILE A 199 -19.71 -0.58 -4.91
C ILE A 199 -20.31 -1.19 -3.63
N ASP A 200 -19.53 -1.37 -2.57
CA ASP A 200 -20.02 -1.90 -1.28
C ASP A 200 -21.16 -1.04 -0.73
N THR A 201 -20.99 0.28 -0.77
CA THR A 201 -21.96 1.24 -0.29
C THR A 201 -23.26 1.18 -1.09
N PHE A 202 -23.18 1.10 -2.42
CA PHE A 202 -24.35 0.96 -3.28
C PHE A 202 -25.10 -0.35 -3.02
N ILE A 203 -24.38 -1.47 -2.86
CA ILE A 203 -24.96 -2.76 -2.51
C ILE A 203 -25.69 -2.67 -1.16
N ALA A 204 -25.12 -1.96 -0.18
CA ALA A 204 -25.75 -1.76 1.12
C ALA A 204 -27.05 -0.94 1.02
N ILE A 205 -27.05 0.16 0.26
CA ILE A 205 -28.26 0.97 0.02
C ILE A 205 -29.34 0.13 -0.64
N TYR A 206 -28.97 -0.62 -1.68
CA TYR A 206 -29.90 -1.48 -2.42
C TYR A 206 -30.54 -2.54 -1.51
N ARG A 207 -29.74 -3.23 -0.68
CA ARG A 207 -30.23 -4.28 0.23
C ARG A 207 -31.13 -3.74 1.34
N GLU A 208 -30.82 -2.56 1.85
CA GLU A 208 -31.55 -1.98 2.98
C GLU A 208 -32.75 -1.11 2.55
N GLY A 209 -32.82 -0.73 1.27
CA GLY A 209 -33.88 0.12 0.72
C GLY A 209 -33.91 1.54 1.28
N ARG A 210 -32.86 1.96 2.02
CA ARG A 210 -32.79 3.29 2.63
C ARG A 210 -31.36 3.82 2.68
N LEU A 211 -31.23 5.14 2.51
CA LEU A 211 -29.96 5.84 2.68
C LEU A 211 -29.80 6.24 4.15
N ARG A 212 -28.81 5.68 4.85
CA ARG A 212 -28.47 6.09 6.22
C ARG A 212 -27.49 7.26 6.19
N ALA A 213 -27.49 8.06 7.26
CA ALA A 213 -26.53 9.16 7.43
C ALA A 213 -25.07 8.66 7.33
N GLU A 214 -24.74 7.54 8.00
CA GLU A 214 -23.41 6.92 7.93
C GLU A 214 -22.98 6.62 6.48
N THR A 215 -23.91 6.07 5.69
CA THR A 215 -23.70 5.74 4.28
C THR A 215 -23.44 6.98 3.44
N LEU A 216 -24.23 8.04 3.65
CA LEU A 216 -24.04 9.32 2.98
C LEU A 216 -22.70 9.96 3.37
N THR A 217 -22.34 9.94 4.65
CA THR A 217 -21.04 10.43 5.13
C THR A 217 -19.88 9.67 4.47
N ALA A 218 -19.97 8.34 4.38
CA ALA A 218 -18.95 7.53 3.73
C ALA A 218 -18.80 7.83 2.23
N LEU A 219 -19.86 8.25 1.53
CA LEU A 219 -19.78 8.68 0.14
C LEU A 219 -19.18 10.09 -0.01
N LEU A 220 -19.57 11.02 0.86
CA LEU A 220 -19.19 12.43 0.73
C LEU A 220 -17.72 12.70 1.06
N ILE A 221 -17.10 11.95 1.96
CA ILE A 221 -15.70 12.17 2.37
C ILE A 221 -14.69 12.10 1.19
N PRO A 222 -14.64 11.04 0.37
CA PRO A 222 -13.68 10.98 -0.76
C PRO A 222 -14.01 12.01 -1.83
N ILE A 223 -15.29 12.35 -2.02
CA ILE A 223 -15.70 13.41 -2.95
C ILE A 223 -15.17 14.76 -2.45
N ALA A 224 -15.37 15.09 -1.18
CA ALA A 224 -14.86 16.32 -0.58
C ALA A 224 -13.33 16.39 -0.64
N ALA A 225 -12.64 15.28 -0.39
CA ALA A 225 -11.18 15.19 -0.51
C ALA A 225 -10.71 15.37 -1.97
N ALA A 226 -11.42 14.80 -2.94
CA ALA A 226 -11.13 15.00 -4.36
C ALA A 226 -11.34 16.46 -4.77
N THR A 227 -12.43 17.08 -4.34
CA THR A 227 -12.70 18.50 -4.59
C THR A 227 -11.62 19.38 -3.97
N LEU A 228 -11.24 19.13 -2.71
CA LEU A 228 -10.17 19.85 -2.04
C LEU A 228 -8.83 19.70 -2.79
N LEU A 229 -8.49 18.48 -3.20
CA LEU A 229 -7.29 18.21 -3.99
C LEU A 229 -7.31 19.01 -5.29
N LEU A 230 -8.41 19.00 -6.04
CA LEU A 230 -8.52 19.72 -7.32
C LEU A 230 -8.47 21.24 -7.15
N ILE A 231 -8.95 21.78 -6.02
CA ILE A 231 -8.87 23.21 -5.71
C ILE A 231 -7.42 23.61 -5.39
N LEU A 232 -6.72 22.81 -4.58
CA LEU A 232 -5.38 23.14 -4.08
C LEU A 232 -4.24 22.71 -5.02
N LYS A 233 -4.49 21.69 -5.83
CA LYS A 233 -3.54 21.03 -6.74
C LYS A 233 -4.24 20.79 -8.09
N PRO A 234 -4.53 21.86 -8.86
CA PRO A 234 -5.31 21.77 -10.08
C PRO A 234 -4.64 20.86 -11.11
N LEU A 235 -5.47 20.18 -11.91
CA LEU A 235 -4.99 19.31 -12.97
C LEU A 235 -4.20 20.13 -13.98
N PRO A 236 -3.07 19.61 -14.46
CA PRO A 236 -2.35 20.26 -15.53
C PRO A 236 -3.17 20.25 -16.84
N PRO A 237 -2.99 21.26 -17.71
CA PRO A 237 -3.76 21.39 -18.94
C PRO A 237 -3.49 20.26 -19.96
N ALA A 238 -2.39 19.53 -19.82
CA ALA A 238 -2.07 18.37 -20.65
C ALA A 238 -2.79 17.10 -20.13
N SER A 239 -3.90 16.75 -20.76
CA SER A 239 -4.63 15.50 -20.45
C SER A 239 -4.24 14.38 -21.42
N PHE A 240 -4.22 13.14 -20.92
CA PHE A 240 -3.99 11.93 -21.72
C PHE A 240 -4.92 11.83 -22.95
N PHE A 241 -6.12 12.41 -22.87
CA PHE A 241 -7.10 12.42 -23.95
C PHE A 241 -6.77 13.41 -25.09
N PHE A 242 -5.79 14.29 -24.88
CA PHE A 242 -5.33 15.27 -25.87
C PHE A 242 -3.94 14.95 -26.44
N ILE A 243 -3.38 13.78 -26.12
CA ILE A 243 -2.13 13.29 -26.69
C ILE A 243 -2.41 12.82 -28.13
N ASP A 244 -1.65 13.30 -29.12
CA ASP A 244 -1.80 12.87 -30.50
C ASP A 244 -1.43 11.39 -30.71
N SER A 245 -1.87 10.83 -31.84
CA SER A 245 -1.71 9.41 -32.13
C SER A 245 -0.25 8.95 -32.23
N VAL A 246 0.70 9.82 -32.58
CA VAL A 246 2.12 9.49 -32.68
C VAL A 246 2.71 9.33 -31.29
N TRP A 247 2.43 10.26 -30.38
CA TRP A 247 2.85 10.09 -28.98
C TRP A 247 2.18 8.89 -28.32
N GLN A 248 0.90 8.63 -28.62
CA GLN A 248 0.22 7.43 -28.11
C GLN A 248 0.87 6.12 -28.59
N SER A 249 1.35 6.02 -29.84
CA SER A 249 2.02 4.80 -30.30
C SER A 249 3.35 4.60 -29.59
N ILE A 250 4.15 5.66 -29.45
CA ILE A 250 5.44 5.62 -28.73
C ILE A 250 5.25 5.21 -27.26
N ILE A 251 4.27 5.80 -26.56
CA ILE A 251 3.99 5.46 -25.17
C ILE A 251 3.50 4.01 -25.07
N ARG A 252 2.67 3.55 -26.00
CA ARG A 252 2.16 2.17 -26.00
C ARG A 252 3.27 1.13 -26.17
N GLU A 253 4.24 1.40 -27.02
CA GLU A 253 5.39 0.50 -27.22
C GLU A 253 6.32 0.47 -26.00
N ARG A 254 6.54 1.62 -25.34
CA ARG A 254 7.47 1.72 -24.21
C ARG A 254 6.84 1.36 -22.86
N ASN A 255 5.59 1.72 -22.66
CA ASN A 255 4.84 1.60 -21.41
C ASN A 255 3.45 1.00 -21.71
N ALA A 256 3.43 -0.19 -22.29
CA ALA A 256 2.17 -0.88 -22.63
C ALA A 256 1.23 -1.00 -21.42
N TYR A 257 1.78 -1.20 -20.22
CA TYR A 257 1.04 -1.26 -18.96
C TYR A 257 0.35 0.06 -18.55
N ALA A 258 0.62 1.19 -19.21
CA ALA A 258 -0.15 2.42 -19.01
C ALA A 258 -1.58 2.34 -19.61
N TYR A 259 -1.82 1.38 -20.51
CA TYR A 259 -3.11 1.19 -21.16
C TYR A 259 -3.89 0.07 -20.49
N PHE A 260 -5.11 0.36 -20.04
CA PHE A 260 -5.97 -0.61 -19.34
C PHE A 260 -6.13 -1.96 -20.07
N PHE A 261 -6.20 -1.94 -21.41
CA PHE A 261 -6.39 -3.15 -22.22
C PHE A 261 -5.19 -4.13 -22.18
N SER A 262 -3.99 -3.67 -21.83
CA SER A 262 -2.82 -4.54 -21.69
C SER A 262 -2.75 -5.25 -20.33
N TRP A 263 -3.52 -4.77 -19.35
CA TRP A 263 -3.42 -5.23 -17.96
C TRP A 263 -3.79 -6.70 -17.81
N TRP A 264 -4.68 -7.22 -18.65
CA TRP A 264 -5.14 -8.61 -18.57
C TRP A 264 -3.98 -9.61 -18.74
N GLY A 265 -3.08 -9.35 -19.68
CA GLY A 265 -1.90 -10.20 -19.90
C GLY A 265 -0.97 -10.18 -18.69
N TYR A 266 -0.60 -8.99 -18.22
CA TYR A 266 0.33 -8.80 -17.10
C TYR A 266 -0.22 -9.30 -15.76
N ALA A 267 -1.51 -9.06 -15.49
CA ALA A 267 -2.17 -9.52 -14.28
C ALA A 267 -2.22 -11.05 -14.24
N THR A 268 -2.55 -11.70 -15.35
CA THR A 268 -2.60 -13.18 -15.42
C THR A 268 -1.23 -13.78 -15.15
N THR A 269 -0.17 -13.24 -15.74
CA THR A 269 1.20 -13.73 -15.48
C THR A 269 1.67 -13.46 -14.05
N SER A 270 1.34 -12.30 -13.49
CA SER A 270 1.69 -11.98 -12.10
C SER A 270 0.95 -12.88 -11.09
N LEU A 271 -0.33 -13.18 -11.35
CA LEU A 271 -1.10 -14.14 -10.55
C LEU A 271 -0.55 -15.56 -10.67
N PHE A 272 -0.10 -15.95 -11.87
CA PHE A 272 0.55 -17.24 -12.09
C PHE A 272 1.87 -17.35 -11.31
N GLN A 273 2.69 -16.30 -11.33
CA GLN A 273 3.91 -16.24 -10.53
C GLN A 273 3.61 -16.38 -9.03
N LEU A 274 2.65 -15.62 -8.51
CA LEU A 274 2.22 -15.72 -7.11
C LEU A 274 1.75 -17.15 -6.76
N ALA A 275 1.01 -17.80 -7.67
CA ALA A 275 0.59 -19.19 -7.48
C ALA A 275 1.79 -20.16 -7.42
N LEU A 276 2.80 -19.96 -8.27
CA LEU A 276 4.05 -20.74 -8.24
C LEU A 276 4.80 -20.54 -6.92
N ASP A 277 4.91 -19.30 -6.44
CA ASP A 277 5.61 -18.98 -5.19
C ASP A 277 4.92 -19.65 -3.98
N VAL A 278 3.59 -19.63 -3.95
CA VAL A 278 2.79 -20.33 -2.94
C VAL A 278 3.00 -21.85 -3.03
N CYS A 279 2.95 -22.43 -4.24
CA CYS A 279 3.19 -23.85 -4.44
C CYS A 279 4.60 -24.28 -3.98
N ALA A 280 5.63 -23.48 -4.29
CA ALA A 280 7.00 -23.73 -3.88
C ALA A 280 7.15 -23.72 -2.35
N LEU A 281 6.52 -22.76 -1.66
CA LEU A 281 6.52 -22.69 -0.20
C LEU A 281 5.76 -23.84 0.45
N LEU A 282 4.61 -24.25 -0.10
CA LEU A 282 3.89 -25.43 0.35
C LEU A 282 4.73 -26.71 0.18
N TRP A 283 5.41 -26.84 -0.96
CA TRP A 283 6.30 -27.98 -1.22
C TRP A 283 7.50 -28.03 -0.27
N LEU A 284 8.16 -26.89 -0.03
CA LEU A 284 9.24 -26.79 0.96
C LEU A 284 8.75 -27.18 2.36
N ARG A 285 7.57 -26.71 2.78
CA ARG A 285 6.97 -27.07 4.07
C ARG A 285 6.69 -28.57 4.17
N LEU A 286 6.13 -29.19 3.11
CA LEU A 286 5.89 -30.63 3.07
C LEU A 286 7.20 -31.41 3.23
N ARG A 287 8.27 -31.00 2.53
CA ARG A 287 9.59 -31.63 2.66
C ARG A 287 10.16 -31.53 4.07
N LEU A 288 10.10 -30.35 4.68
CA LEU A 288 10.59 -30.13 6.05
C LEU A 288 9.80 -30.94 7.06
N THR A 289 8.47 -31.01 6.90
CA THR A 289 7.60 -31.81 7.78
C THR A 289 7.95 -33.29 7.68
N VAL A 290 8.07 -33.83 6.46
CA VAL A 290 8.45 -35.24 6.25
C VAL A 290 9.84 -35.57 6.81
N ALA A 291 10.81 -34.66 6.66
CA ALA A 291 12.14 -34.82 7.23
C ALA A 291 12.11 -34.89 8.77
N GLN A 292 11.36 -34.00 9.42
CA GLN A 292 11.19 -34.00 10.88
C GLN A 292 10.46 -35.25 11.39
N THR A 293 9.44 -35.73 10.69
CA THR A 293 8.76 -36.99 11.08
C THR A 293 9.72 -38.17 10.96
N ARG A 294 10.54 -38.21 9.91
CA ARG A 294 11.57 -39.25 9.72
C ARG A 294 12.58 -39.26 10.87
N GLU A 295 13.13 -38.12 11.25
CA GLU A 295 14.05 -38.04 12.40
C GLU A 295 13.40 -38.51 13.70
N ARG A 296 12.13 -38.14 13.94
CA ARG A 296 11.40 -38.57 15.14
C ARG A 296 11.26 -40.09 15.25
N TYR A 297 10.95 -40.76 14.14
CA TYR A 297 10.88 -42.22 14.11
C TYR A 297 12.22 -42.91 14.41
N TRP A 298 13.36 -42.27 14.09
CA TRP A 298 14.67 -42.84 14.39
C TRP A 298 15.03 -42.71 15.88
N PHE A 299 14.57 -41.68 16.57
CA PHE A 299 14.80 -41.50 18.01
C PHE A 299 13.88 -42.36 18.89
N ASP A 300 12.69 -42.72 18.42
CA ASP A 300 11.78 -43.62 19.16
C ASP A 300 12.13 -45.12 18.99
N LEU A 301 13.09 -45.44 18.11
CA LEU A 301 13.58 -46.80 17.85
C LEU A 301 14.93 -47.12 18.52
N LEU A 302 15.50 -46.17 19.28
CA LEU A 302 16.73 -46.31 20.07
C LEU A 302 16.41 -46.25 21.56
#